data_AF-A0A7C3AE10-F1
#
_entry.id   AF-A0A7C3AE10-F1
#
_cell.length_a   1.000
_cell.length_b   1.000
_cell.length_c   1.000
_cell.angle_alpha   90.00
_cell.angle_beta   90.00
_cell.angle_gamma   90.00
#
_symmetry.space_group_name_H-M   'P 1'
#
loop_
_entity.id
_entity.type
_entity.pdbx_description
1 polymer ?
#
loop_
_entity_poly.entity_id
_entity_poly.type
_entity_poly.pdbx_seq_one_letter_code
_entity_poly.pdbx_strand_id
1 'polypeptide(L)'
;MKVWKVVAWVGIGIMAGASTFAFFVCTTPPMVSEGWVLLAIFATLPGMLGAPLVLIGGFVSKPRYLWIASIIVGVVNVSSFYCLALDVVASLPLYGMLSFILFSSPGLVCIIGGVVMGWLSHRGKA
;
A
#
# COMPACT_ATOMS: atom_id res chain seq x y z
N MET A 1 -16.05 -19.24 5.77
CA MET A 1 -14.83 -18.91 4.98
C MET A 1 -15.04 -17.92 3.82
N LYS A 2 -16.24 -17.75 3.24
CA LYS A 2 -16.47 -16.82 2.12
C LYS A 2 -16.24 -15.34 2.49
N VAL A 3 -16.65 -14.91 3.68
CA VAL A 3 -16.53 -13.51 4.17
C VAL A 3 -15.07 -13.04 4.17
N TRP A 4 -14.14 -13.84 4.71
CA TRP A 4 -12.72 -13.50 4.76
C TRP A 4 -12.06 -13.36 3.39
N LYS A 5 -12.56 -14.05 2.35
CA LYS A 5 -12.10 -13.84 0.98
C LYS A 5 -12.53 -12.47 0.47
N VAL A 6 -13.78 -12.07 0.73
CA VAL A 6 -14.29 -10.75 0.36
C VAL A 6 -13.48 -9.67 1.06
N VAL A 7 -13.22 -9.81 2.36
CA VAL A 7 -12.38 -8.87 3.14
C VAL A 7 -11.00 -8.68 2.51
N ALA A 8 -10.34 -9.77 2.10
CA ALA A 8 -9.02 -9.70 1.46
C ALA A 8 -9.05 -8.90 0.14
N TRP A 9 -10.05 -9.16 -0.71
CA TRP A 9 -10.21 -8.47 -1.99
C TRP A 9 -10.65 -7.01 -1.82
N VAL A 10 -11.46 -6.71 -0.80
CA VAL A 10 -11.80 -5.32 -0.44
C VAL A 10 -10.53 -4.58 0.00
N GLY A 11 -9.67 -5.21 0.80
CA GLY A 11 -8.37 -4.63 1.17
C GLY A 11 -7.49 -4.30 -0.04
N ILE A 12 -7.45 -5.20 -1.04
CA ILE A 12 -6.74 -4.97 -2.32
C ILE A 12 -7.32 -3.75 -3.04
N GLY A 13 -8.65 -3.64 -3.11
CA GLY A 13 -9.33 -2.51 -3.75
C GLY A 13 -9.06 -1.19 -3.04
N ILE A 14 -9.10 -1.17 -1.71
CA ILE A 14 -8.78 0.01 -0.90
C ILE A 14 -7.33 0.46 -1.16
N MET A 15 -6.38 -0.48 -1.14
CA MET A 15 -4.98 -0.15 -1.41
C MET A 15 -4.77 0.36 -2.83
N ALA A 16 -5.37 -0.28 -3.84
CA ALA A 16 -5.28 0.18 -5.22
C ALA A 16 -5.84 1.59 -5.38
N GLY A 17 -7.00 1.87 -4.79
CA GLY A 17 -7.60 3.20 -4.77
C GLY A 17 -6.71 4.24 -4.08
N ALA A 18 -6.08 3.86 -2.95
CA ALA A 18 -5.13 4.71 -2.25
C ALA A 18 -3.93 5.07 -3.14
N SER A 19 -3.36 4.07 -3.82
CA SER A 19 -2.22 4.28 -4.73
C SER A 19 -2.58 5.15 -5.93
N THR A 20 -3.75 4.94 -6.54
CA THR A 20 -4.24 5.79 -7.64
C THR A 20 -4.42 7.23 -7.17
N PHE A 21 -5.02 7.44 -6.00
CA PHE A 21 -5.20 8.77 -5.43
C PHE A 21 -3.85 9.43 -5.13
N ALA A 22 -2.91 8.71 -4.51
CA ALA A 22 -1.56 9.20 -4.24
C ALA A 22 -0.80 9.58 -5.52
N PHE A 23 -0.95 8.79 -6.59
CA PHE A 23 -0.38 9.10 -7.90
C PHE A 23 -0.97 10.39 -8.48
N PHE A 24 -2.30 10.55 -8.44
CA PHE A 24 -2.95 11.79 -8.88
C PHE A 24 -2.44 13.02 -8.13
N VAL A 25 -2.32 12.90 -6.80
CA VAL A 25 -1.78 13.95 -5.93
C VAL A 25 -0.33 14.29 -6.31
N CYS A 26 0.49 13.32 -6.73
CA CYS A 26 1.85 13.62 -7.18
C CYS A 26 1.91 14.29 -8.57
N THR A 27 0.96 13.97 -9.46
CA THR A 27 0.97 14.48 -10.85
C THR A 27 0.27 15.82 -11.06
N THR A 28 -0.37 16.40 -10.03
CA THR A 28 -1.08 17.69 -10.13
C THR A 28 -0.22 18.87 -9.63
N PRO A 29 0.12 19.87 -10.48
CA PRO A 29 0.72 21.13 -10.03
C PRO A 29 -0.37 22.07 -9.45
N PRO A 30 -0.09 22.93 -8.43
CA PRO A 30 1.21 23.37 -7.94
C PRO A 30 1.59 22.84 -6.54
N MET A 31 2.87 22.52 -6.42
CA MET A 31 3.63 22.24 -5.21
C MET A 31 3.61 23.47 -4.27
N VAL A 32 3.85 23.26 -2.97
CA VAL A 32 4.02 24.27 -1.89
C VAL A 32 2.79 25.00 -1.31
N SER A 33 1.65 24.31 -1.11
CA SER A 33 0.71 24.73 -0.04
C SER A 33 0.53 23.64 1.01
N GLU A 34 0.43 24.02 2.30
CA GLU A 34 0.30 23.08 3.43
C GLU A 34 -0.87 22.09 3.27
N GLY A 35 -1.88 22.44 2.49
CA GLY A 35 -3.02 21.58 2.18
C GLY A 35 -2.65 20.29 1.44
N TRP A 36 -1.59 20.28 0.63
CA TRP A 36 -1.19 19.11 -0.15
C TRP A 36 -0.47 18.05 0.68
N VAL A 37 0.28 18.45 1.72
CA VAL A 37 0.87 17.52 2.69
C VAL A 37 -0.23 16.81 3.48
N LEU A 38 -1.27 17.55 3.88
CA LEU A 38 -2.45 16.97 4.53
C LEU A 38 -3.15 15.98 3.58
N LEU A 39 -3.29 16.34 2.29
CA LEU A 39 -3.89 15.50 1.26
C LEU A 39 -3.10 14.20 1.04
N ALA A 40 -1.77 14.27 1.08
CA ALA A 40 -0.89 13.11 1.02
C ALA A 40 -1.04 12.20 2.26
N ILE A 41 -1.17 12.78 3.46
CA ILE A 41 -1.48 12.02 4.68
C ILE A 41 -2.84 11.32 4.53
N PHE A 42 -3.86 12.02 4.03
CA PHE A 42 -5.16 11.41 3.73
C PHE A 42 -5.09 10.30 2.67
N ALA A 43 -4.19 10.41 1.69
CA ALA A 43 -3.96 9.35 0.70
C ALA A 43 -3.37 8.07 1.32
N THR A 44 -2.67 8.19 2.46
CA THR A 44 -1.96 7.07 3.09
C THR A 44 -2.80 6.29 4.11
N LEU A 45 -3.80 6.95 4.70
CA LEU A 45 -4.74 6.32 5.65
C LEU A 45 -5.47 5.10 5.05
N PRO A 46 -6.01 5.14 3.81
CA PRO A 46 -6.60 3.97 3.19
C PRO A 46 -5.57 2.87 2.94
N GLY A 47 -4.32 3.21 2.61
CA GLY A 47 -3.23 2.24 2.49
C GLY A 47 -2.94 1.51 3.81
N MET A 48 -2.92 2.24 4.92
CA MET A 48 -2.74 1.68 6.27
C MET A 48 -3.90 0.79 6.73
N LEU A 49 -5.12 1.03 6.26
CA LEU A 49 -6.28 0.17 6.53
C LEU A 49 -6.36 -1.02 5.57
N GLY A 50 -6.03 -0.79 4.30
CA GLY A 50 -6.06 -1.79 3.23
C GLY A 50 -5.06 -2.91 3.47
N ALA A 51 -3.80 -2.58 3.83
CA ALA A 51 -2.76 -3.57 4.07
C ALA A 51 -3.14 -4.64 5.13
N PRO A 52 -3.56 -4.30 6.36
CA PRO A 52 -3.97 -5.30 7.34
C PRO A 52 -5.21 -6.08 6.91
N LEU A 53 -6.17 -5.48 6.18
CA LEU A 53 -7.31 -6.22 5.62
C LEU A 53 -6.87 -7.27 4.59
N VAL A 54 -5.90 -6.94 3.72
CA VAL A 54 -5.30 -7.88 2.76
C VAL A 54 -4.60 -9.01 3.49
N LEU A 55 -3.79 -8.70 4.50
CA LEU A 55 -3.03 -9.71 5.24
C LEU A 55 -3.94 -10.61 6.08
N ILE A 56 -4.80 -10.06 6.91
CA ILE A 56 -5.71 -10.83 7.78
C ILE A 56 -6.64 -11.68 6.91
N GLY A 57 -7.28 -11.08 5.90
CA GLY A 57 -8.13 -11.80 4.97
C GLY A 57 -7.36 -12.88 4.18
N GLY A 58 -6.13 -12.57 3.77
CA GLY A 58 -5.27 -13.46 2.99
C GLY A 58 -4.73 -14.66 3.76
N PHE A 59 -4.22 -14.45 4.98
CA PHE A 59 -3.73 -15.54 5.83
C PHE A 59 -4.85 -16.48 6.29
N VAL A 60 -6.04 -15.94 6.61
CA VAL A 60 -7.18 -16.72 7.09
C VAL A 60 -7.86 -17.50 5.95
N SER A 61 -8.14 -16.84 4.82
CA SER A 61 -8.95 -17.44 3.75
C SER A 61 -8.16 -18.09 2.63
N LYS A 62 -6.84 -17.86 2.59
CA LYS A 62 -5.87 -18.35 1.58
C LYS A 62 -6.45 -18.32 0.17
N PRO A 63 -6.93 -17.16 -0.33
CA PRO A 63 -7.52 -17.12 -1.67
C PRO A 63 -6.44 -17.42 -2.71
N ARG A 64 -6.80 -18.25 -3.70
CA ARG A 64 -5.92 -18.56 -4.83
C ARG A 64 -5.58 -17.24 -5.54
N TYR A 65 -4.29 -16.98 -5.77
CA TYR A 65 -3.73 -15.79 -6.42
C TYR A 65 -3.70 -14.47 -5.62
N LEU A 66 -4.20 -14.43 -4.38
CA LEU A 66 -4.14 -13.19 -3.57
C LEU A 66 -2.70 -12.73 -3.30
N TRP A 67 -1.77 -13.68 -3.16
CA TRP A 67 -0.35 -13.39 -2.96
C TRP A 67 0.24 -12.54 -4.10
N ILE A 68 -0.14 -12.82 -5.36
CA ILE A 68 0.29 -12.04 -6.53
C ILE A 68 -0.32 -10.64 -6.47
N ALA A 69 -1.62 -10.55 -6.21
CA ALA A 69 -2.32 -9.27 -6.12
C ALA A 69 -1.72 -8.37 -5.02
N SER A 70 -1.38 -8.95 -3.86
CA SER A 70 -0.74 -8.25 -2.75
C SER A 70 0.63 -7.69 -3.12
N ILE A 71 1.45 -8.44 -3.88
CA ILE A 71 2.75 -7.98 -4.35
C ILE A 71 2.59 -6.84 -5.36
N ILE A 72 1.73 -7.02 -6.36
CA ILE A 72 1.50 -6.00 -7.40
C ILE A 72 1.03 -4.70 -6.78
N VAL A 73 -0.01 -4.74 -5.94
CA VAL A 73 -0.55 -3.55 -5.28
C VAL A 73 0.47 -2.94 -4.32
N GLY A 74 1.24 -3.76 -3.61
CA GLY A 74 2.31 -3.25 -2.75
C GLY A 74 3.37 -2.48 -3.52
N VAL A 75 3.81 -2.99 -4.69
CA VAL A 75 4.77 -2.30 -5.57
C VAL A 75 4.18 -1.00 -6.11
N VAL A 76 2.95 -1.04 -6.64
CA VAL A 76 2.25 0.15 -7.15
C VAL A 76 2.14 1.22 -6.05
N ASN A 77 1.84 0.82 -4.82
CA ASN A 77 1.76 1.72 -3.68
C ASN A 77 3.10 2.38 -3.38
N VAL A 78 4.19 1.60 -3.26
CA VAL A 78 5.53 2.15 -3.02
C VAL A 78 5.95 3.11 -4.14
N SER A 79 5.71 2.75 -5.40
CA SER A 79 6.02 3.61 -6.55
C SER A 79 5.22 4.92 -6.55
N SER A 80 3.93 4.86 -6.19
CA SER A 80 3.06 6.05 -6.16
C SER A 80 3.49 7.05 -5.08
N PHE A 81 3.97 6.55 -3.94
CA PHE A 81 4.47 7.40 -2.85
C PHE A 81 5.93 7.83 -2.98
N TYR A 82 6.71 7.19 -3.86
CA TYR A 82 8.10 7.58 -4.13
C TYR A 82 8.18 9.01 -4.69
N CYS A 83 7.28 9.34 -5.61
CA CYS A 83 7.17 10.67 -6.20
C CYS A 83 6.87 11.74 -5.12
N LEU A 84 5.89 11.47 -4.24
CA LEU A 84 5.55 12.33 -3.10
C LEU A 84 6.71 12.51 -2.11
N ALA A 85 7.49 11.46 -1.87
CA ALA A 85 8.61 11.54 -0.95
C ALA A 85 9.77 12.38 -1.49
N LEU A 86 10.05 12.35 -2.80
CA LEU A 86 11.10 13.17 -3.40
C LEU A 86 10.82 14.67 -3.24
N ASP A 87 9.58 15.11 -3.43
CA ASP A 87 9.20 16.51 -3.21
C ASP A 87 9.30 16.93 -1.74
N VAL A 88 8.90 16.06 -0.81
CA VAL A 88 8.97 16.36 0.63
C VAL A 88 10.43 16.35 1.12
N VAL A 89 11.26 15.43 0.64
CA VAL A 89 12.72 15.39 0.94
C VAL A 89 13.42 16.64 0.42
N ALA A 90 13.07 17.12 -0.77
CA ALA A 90 13.63 18.36 -1.31
C ALA A 90 13.28 19.59 -0.47
N SER A 91 12.10 19.58 0.18
CA SER A 91 11.60 20.68 0.99
C SER A 91 12.10 20.65 2.44
N LEU A 92 12.15 19.46 3.06
CA LEU A 92 12.48 19.24 4.47
C LEU A 92 13.20 17.88 4.62
N PRO A 93 14.54 17.80 4.56
CA PRO A 93 15.27 16.52 4.39
C PRO A 93 15.08 15.54 5.56
N LEU A 94 14.96 16.04 6.79
CA LEU A 94 14.78 15.22 7.99
C LEU A 94 13.33 14.68 8.11
N TYR A 95 12.36 15.45 7.61
CA TYR A 95 10.95 15.04 7.56
C TYR A 95 10.69 14.11 6.38
N GLY A 96 11.33 14.35 5.24
CA GLY A 96 11.16 13.55 4.02
C GLY A 96 11.59 12.09 4.17
N MET A 97 12.68 11.80 4.91
CA MET A 97 13.07 10.41 5.21
C MET A 97 12.04 9.67 6.09
N LEU A 98 11.52 10.34 7.12
CA LEU A 98 10.49 9.78 8.00
C LEU A 98 9.17 9.57 7.26
N SER A 99 8.76 10.55 6.46
CA SER A 99 7.59 10.48 5.59
C SER A 99 7.71 9.34 4.57
N PHE A 100 8.88 9.15 3.96
CA PHE A 100 9.10 8.05 3.02
C PHE A 100 8.87 6.68 3.66
N ILE A 101 9.43 6.46 4.86
CA ILE A 101 9.24 5.19 5.59
C ILE A 101 7.77 4.99 5.92
N LEU A 102 7.10 6.03 6.44
CA LEU A 102 5.70 5.94 6.84
C LEU A 102 4.79 5.61 5.64
N PHE A 103 4.98 6.31 4.52
CA PHE A 103 4.14 6.17 3.32
C PHE A 103 4.41 4.91 2.51
N SER A 104 5.66 4.42 2.49
CA SER A 104 6.03 3.18 1.80
C SER A 104 5.72 1.92 2.64
N SER A 105 5.63 2.05 3.97
CA SER A 105 5.43 0.91 4.87
C SER A 105 4.23 0.01 4.54
N PRO A 106 3.03 0.51 4.16
CA PRO A 106 1.90 -0.39 3.88
C PRO A 106 2.16 -1.21 2.61
N GLY A 107 2.82 -0.62 1.61
CA GLY A 107 3.19 -1.31 0.38
C GLY A 107 4.26 -2.37 0.62
N LEU A 108 5.29 -2.05 1.40
CA LEU A 108 6.34 -3.00 1.79
C LEU A 108 5.78 -4.18 2.58
N VAL A 109 4.89 -3.91 3.55
CA VAL A 109 4.25 -4.97 4.34
C VAL A 109 3.39 -5.88 3.44
N CYS A 110 2.67 -5.33 2.45
CA CYS A 110 1.92 -6.13 1.48
C CYS A 110 2.82 -6.97 0.56
N ILE A 111 3.99 -6.47 0.16
CA ILE A 111 4.97 -7.25 -0.61
C ILE A 111 5.48 -8.42 0.22
N ILE A 112 5.96 -8.15 1.44
CA ILE A 112 6.50 -9.17 2.35
C ILE A 112 5.41 -10.21 2.67
N GLY A 113 4.21 -9.74 3.04
CA GLY A 113 3.08 -10.61 3.32
C GLY A 113 2.64 -11.44 2.11
N GLY A 114 2.64 -10.86 0.91
CA GLY A 114 2.39 -11.57 -0.34
C GLY A 114 3.40 -12.68 -0.60
N VAL A 115 4.70 -12.41 -0.44
CA VAL A 115 5.77 -13.42 -0.58
C VAL A 115 5.60 -14.55 0.44
N VAL A 116 5.34 -14.22 1.71
CA VAL A 116 5.11 -15.22 2.77
C VAL A 116 3.87 -16.07 2.48
N MET A 117 2.77 -15.45 2.06
CA MET A 117 1.54 -16.16 1.65
C MET A 117 1.78 -17.09 0.46
N GLY A 118 2.55 -16.64 -0.53
CA GLY A 118 2.95 -17.47 -1.67
C GLY A 118 3.74 -18.70 -1.23
N TRP A 119 4.76 -18.50 -0.39
CA TRP A 119 5.59 -19.57 0.14
C TRP A 119 4.78 -20.61 0.94
N LEU A 120 3.89 -20.14 1.84
CA LEU A 120 3.00 -21.01 2.61
C LEU A 120 1.99 -21.77 1.72
N SER A 121 1.51 -21.14 0.65
CA SER A 121 0.60 -21.79 -0.32
C SER A 121 1.28 -22.89 -1.15
N HIS A 122 2.60 -22.83 -1.32
CA HIS A 122 3.37 -23.88 -1.99
C HIS A 122 3.73 -25.03 -1.03
N ARG A 123 3.97 -24.75 0.25
CA ARG A 123 4.27 -25.78 1.26
C ARG A 123 3.07 -26.63 1.69
N GLY A 124 1.86 -26.07 1.69
CA GLY A 124 0.64 -26.81 2.04
C GLY A 124 0.10 -27.75 0.94
N LYS A 125 0.83 -27.91 -0.16
CA LYS A 125 0.51 -28.83 -1.27
C LYS A 125 1.46 -30.03 -1.34
N ALA A 126 2.33 -30.20 -0.33
CA ALA A 126 3.15 -31.41 -0.15
C ALA A 126 2.39 -32.43 0.70
#